data_AF-A0A811XW23-F1
#
_entry.id   AF-A0A811XW23-F1
#
_cell.length_a   1.000
_cell.length_b   1.000
_cell.length_c   1.000
_cell.angle_alpha   90.00
_cell.angle_beta   90.00
_cell.angle_gamma   90.00
#
_symmetry.space_group_name_H-M   'P 1'
#
loop_
_entity.id
_entity.type
_entity.pdbx_description
1 polymer ?
#
loop_
_entity_poly.entity_id
_entity_poly.type
_entity_poly.pdbx_seq_one_letter_code
_entity_poly.pdbx_strand_id
1 'polypeptide(L)'
;MSERDLQELSIQVEEERQAKECPLDVVKLPEGHLEDWLEKRAKWLSSALSSRVEPMRSTIFQYPIGWPPVQELPLSLWAPSPRGWPLQPSVQWG
;
A
#
# COMPACT_ATOMS: atom_id res chain seq x y z
N MET A 1 -14.36 34.11 14.79
CA MET A 1 -13.36 33.99 13.72
C MET A 1 -12.92 35.38 13.32
N SER A 2 -11.62 35.62 13.40
CA SER A 2 -10.94 36.88 13.14
C SER A 2 -10.42 36.94 11.70
N GLU A 3 -10.14 38.13 11.18
CA GLU A 3 -9.48 38.35 9.89
C GLU A 3 -8.10 37.65 9.84
N ARG A 4 -7.44 37.54 10.99
CA ARG A 4 -6.19 36.79 11.16
C ARG A 4 -6.37 35.30 10.89
N ASP A 5 -7.48 34.72 11.37
CA ASP A 5 -7.79 33.30 11.18
C ASP A 5 -7.99 32.98 9.69
N LEU A 6 -8.63 33.89 8.94
CA LEU A 6 -8.80 33.74 7.48
C LEU A 6 -7.47 33.81 6.73
N GLN A 7 -6.56 34.67 7.19
CA GLN A 7 -5.24 34.84 6.61
C GLN A 7 -4.37 33.59 6.84
N GLU A 8 -4.44 33.01 8.04
CA GLU A 8 -3.75 31.78 8.41
C GLU A 8 -4.26 30.58 7.58
N LEU A 9 -5.57 30.49 7.39
CA LEU A 9 -6.17 29.48 6.50
C LEU A 9 -5.74 29.66 5.03
N SER A 10 -5.62 30.90 4.56
CA SER A 10 -5.18 31.17 3.17
C SER A 10 -3.74 30.71 2.94
N ILE A 11 -2.86 30.90 3.93
CA ILE A 11 -1.47 30.44 3.90
C ILE A 11 -1.45 28.90 3.87
N GLN A 12 -2.21 28.24 4.74
CA GLN A 12 -2.27 26.79 4.82
C GLN A 12 -2.79 26.15 3.52
N VAL A 13 -3.81 26.75 2.89
CA VAL A 13 -4.35 26.27 1.60
C VAL A 13 -3.33 26.44 0.48
N GLU A 14 -2.60 27.55 0.45
CA GLU A 14 -1.54 27.81 -0.51
C GLU A 14 -0.35 26.84 -0.31
N GLU A 15 0.03 26.57 0.94
CA GLU A 15 1.05 25.57 1.29
C GLU A 15 0.62 24.15 0.90
N GLU A 16 -0.64 23.77 1.12
CA GLU A 16 -1.17 22.49 0.64
C GLU A 16 -1.17 22.42 -0.88
N ARG A 17 -1.54 23.51 -1.58
CA ARG A 17 -1.47 23.56 -3.03
C ARG A 17 -0.03 23.39 -3.48
N GLN A 18 0.91 24.13 -2.92
CA GLN A 18 2.35 24.04 -3.21
C GLN A 18 2.95 22.66 -2.88
N ALA A 19 2.48 21.99 -1.83
CA ALA A 19 2.94 20.63 -1.49
C ALA A 19 2.40 19.58 -2.46
N LYS A 20 1.15 19.74 -2.92
CA LYS A 20 0.50 18.88 -3.93
C LYS A 20 1.01 19.17 -5.34
N GLU A 21 1.31 20.43 -5.60
CA GLU A 21 1.81 21.02 -6.84
C GLU A 21 3.33 21.15 -6.83
N CYS A 22 4.00 20.55 -5.84
CA CYS A 22 5.41 20.27 -5.95
C CYS A 22 5.56 19.64 -7.33
N PRO A 23 6.34 20.26 -8.23
CA PRO A 23 6.86 19.52 -9.35
C PRO A 23 7.73 18.50 -8.64
N LEU A 24 7.14 17.33 -8.34
CA LEU A 24 7.76 16.08 -8.73
C LEU A 24 8.33 16.42 -10.08
N ASP A 25 9.63 16.73 -10.04
CA ASP A 25 10.49 16.74 -11.17
C ASP A 25 9.90 15.71 -12.11
N VAL A 26 9.75 16.10 -13.37
CA VAL A 26 9.46 15.19 -14.46
C VAL A 26 10.67 14.25 -14.61
N VAL A 27 11.20 13.68 -13.52
CA VAL A 27 11.31 12.24 -13.37
C VAL A 27 9.97 11.69 -13.85
N LYS A 28 9.91 11.53 -15.18
CA LYS A 28 9.30 10.37 -15.81
C LYS A 28 9.38 9.27 -14.78
N LEU A 29 8.30 9.04 -14.04
CA LEU A 29 8.03 7.72 -13.53
C LEU A 29 8.22 6.90 -14.80
N PRO A 30 9.27 6.05 -14.88
CA PRO A 30 9.35 5.15 -16.02
C PRO A 30 7.97 4.52 -16.06
N GLU A 31 7.33 4.48 -17.23
CA GLU A 31 6.05 3.79 -17.44
C GLU A 31 6.24 2.40 -16.82
N GLY A 32 5.82 2.30 -15.57
CA GLY A 32 6.52 1.47 -14.61
C GLY A 32 5.75 0.20 -14.58
N HIS A 33 6.01 -0.63 -15.58
CA HIS A 33 5.34 -1.91 -15.73
C HIS A 33 5.36 -2.60 -14.35
N LEU A 34 4.19 -3.05 -13.88
CA LEU A 34 3.99 -3.59 -12.53
C LEU A 34 5.06 -4.63 -12.18
N GLU A 35 5.51 -5.36 -13.18
CA GLU A 35 6.50 -6.41 -13.22
C GLU A 35 7.88 -5.88 -12.84
N ASP A 36 8.28 -4.71 -13.33
CA ASP A 36 9.54 -4.06 -12.97
C ASP A 36 9.53 -3.62 -11.51
N TRP A 37 8.37 -3.15 -11.02
CA TRP A 37 8.20 -2.82 -9.61
C TRP A 37 8.24 -4.07 -8.72
N LEU A 38 7.58 -5.15 -9.13
CA LEU A 38 7.61 -6.44 -8.44
C LEU A 38 9.02 -7.02 -8.40
N GLU A 39 9.77 -6.94 -9.50
CA GLU A 39 11.14 -7.43 -9.58
C GLU A 39 12.08 -6.65 -8.63
N LYS A 40 11.98 -5.32 -8.61
CA LYS A 40 12.73 -4.46 -7.66
C LYS A 40 12.41 -4.82 -6.22
N ARG A 41 11.13 -5.02 -5.90
CA ARG A 41 10.68 -5.41 -4.56
C ARG A 41 11.21 -6.80 -4.16
N ALA A 42 11.19 -7.76 -5.07
CA ALA A 42 11.71 -9.11 -4.82
C ALA A 42 13.23 -9.08 -4.54
N LYS A 43 13.98 -8.27 -5.29
CA LYS A 43 15.42 -8.04 -5.08
C LYS A 43 15.68 -7.46 -3.68
N TRP A 44 14.94 -6.41 -3.28
CA TRP A 44 15.06 -5.80 -1.95
C TRP A 44 14.75 -6.79 -0.83
N LEU A 45 13.66 -7.55 -0.94
CA LEU A 45 13.31 -8.58 0.05
C LEU A 45 14.38 -9.66 0.16
N SER A 46 14.94 -10.11 -0.97
CA SER A 46 16.00 -11.11 -0.99
C SER A 46 17.27 -10.60 -0.30
N SER A 47 17.66 -9.35 -0.55
CA SER A 47 18.81 -8.71 0.11
C SER A 47 18.58 -8.50 1.61
N ALA A 48 17.39 -8.04 2.00
CA ALA A 48 17.02 -7.84 3.40
C ALA A 48 16.94 -9.16 4.18
N LEU A 49 16.44 -10.23 3.53
CA LEU A 49 16.36 -11.56 4.12
C LEU A 49 17.75 -12.20 4.26
N SER A 50 18.67 -11.95 3.33
CA SER A 50 20.07 -12.41 3.41
C SER A 50 20.83 -11.81 4.61
N SER A 51 20.46 -10.61 5.06
CA SER A 51 21.02 -9.99 6.28
C SER A 51 20.45 -10.57 7.56
N ARG A 52 19.28 -11.22 7.50
CA ARG A 52 18.55 -11.72 8.66
C ARG A 52 18.83 -13.21 8.82
N VAL A 53 20.06 -13.54 9.22
CA VAL A 53 20.39 -14.85 9.84
C VAL A 53 19.86 -14.86 11.28
N GLU A 54 18.58 -14.53 11.44
CA GLU A 54 17.87 -14.67 12.70
C GLU A 54 16.73 -15.63 12.43
N PRO A 55 16.46 -16.60 13.34
CA PRO A 55 15.43 -17.60 13.12
C PRO A 55 14.16 -16.92 12.64
N MET A 56 13.56 -17.44 11.56
CA MET A 56 12.21 -17.10 11.16
C MET A 56 11.29 -17.44 12.34
N ARG A 57 11.19 -16.53 13.31
CA ARG A 57 10.17 -16.54 14.34
C ARG A 57 8.90 -16.55 13.52
N SER A 58 8.17 -17.65 13.56
CA SER A 58 6.88 -17.78 12.91
C SER A 58 6.02 -16.64 13.42
N THR A 59 5.98 -15.54 12.67
CA THR A 59 5.11 -14.42 12.96
C THR A 59 3.71 -14.95 12.70
N ILE A 60 3.09 -15.46 13.77
CA ILE A 60 1.68 -15.82 13.79
C ILE A 60 0.96 -14.52 13.39
N PHE A 61 0.40 -14.53 12.18
CA PHE A 61 -0.36 -13.41 11.68
C PHE A 61 -1.55 -13.20 12.62
N GLN A 62 -1.62 -12.03 13.25
CA GLN A 62 -2.70 -11.64 14.14
C GLN A 62 -3.51 -10.55 13.47
N TYR A 63 -4.83 -10.72 13.46
CA TYR A 63 -5.75 -9.71 12.94
C TYR A 63 -5.77 -8.49 13.86
N PRO A 64 -5.95 -7.28 13.31
CA PRO A 64 -6.11 -6.07 14.10
C PRO A 64 -7.37 -6.14 14.97
N ILE A 65 -7.38 -5.34 16.04
CA ILE A 65 -8.52 -5.24 16.96
C ILE A 65 -9.75 -4.74 16.19
N GLY A 66 -10.88 -5.43 16.33
CA GLY A 66 -12.13 -5.11 15.64
C GLY A 66 -12.29 -5.77 14.27
N TRP A 67 -11.32 -6.58 13.82
CA TRP A 67 -11.50 -7.40 12.63
C TRP A 67 -12.44 -8.58 12.93
N PRO A 68 -13.41 -8.89 12.05
CA PRO A 68 -14.26 -10.06 12.24
C PRO A 68 -13.42 -11.35 12.14
N PRO A 69 -13.81 -12.41 12.86
CA PRO A 69 -13.20 -13.74 12.73
C PRO A 69 -13.15 -14.19 11.26
N VAL A 70 -12.15 -15.00 10.89
CA VAL A 70 -11.98 -15.46 9.50
C VAL A 70 -13.24 -16.15 8.95
N GLN A 71 -13.93 -16.92 9.79
CA GLN A 71 -15.18 -17.58 9.45
C GLN A 71 -16.36 -16.64 9.14
N GLU A 72 -16.26 -15.37 9.51
CA GLU A 72 -17.26 -14.31 9.25
C GLU A 72 -16.87 -13.40 8.09
N LEU A 73 -15.65 -13.54 7.56
CA LEU A 73 -15.22 -12.79 6.38
C LEU A 73 -15.96 -13.31 5.13
N PRO A 74 -16.29 -12.44 4.16
CA PRO A 74 -16.76 -12.89 2.85
C PRO A 74 -15.69 -13.73 2.15
N LEU A 75 -16.12 -14.70 1.33
CA LEU A 75 -15.23 -15.62 0.60
C LEU A 75 -14.17 -14.91 -0.26
N SER A 76 -14.44 -13.68 -0.69
CA SER A 76 -13.48 -12.83 -1.43
C SER A 76 -12.26 -12.43 -0.58
N LEU A 77 -12.38 -12.40 0.74
CA LEU A 77 -11.31 -12.03 1.68
C LEU A 77 -10.63 -13.25 2.30
N TRP A 78 -11.05 -14.46 1.95
CA TRP A 78 -10.41 -15.69 2.44
C TRP A 78 -9.11 -15.92 1.71
N ALA A 79 -8.10 -16.41 2.43
CA ALA A 79 -6.86 -16.83 1.79
C ALA A 79 -7.17 -17.91 0.73
N PRO A 80 -6.49 -17.90 -0.42
CA PRO A 80 -6.66 -18.95 -1.41
C PRO A 80 -6.28 -20.28 -0.78
N SER A 81 -6.93 -21.35 -1.24
CA SER A 81 -6.48 -22.71 -0.91
C SER A 81 -5.01 -22.89 -1.35
N PRO A 82 -4.26 -23.88 -0.83
CA PRO A 82 -2.89 -24.17 -1.29
C PRO A 82 -2.75 -24.34 -2.81
N ARG A 83 -3.86 -24.59 -3.50
CA ARG A 83 -3.98 -24.72 -4.96
C ARG A 83 -4.16 -23.37 -5.69
N GLY A 84 -4.11 -22.24 -4.99
CA GLY A 84 -4.26 -20.90 -5.54
C GLY A 84 -5.70 -20.35 -5.52
N TRP A 85 -5.87 -19.13 -6.03
CA TRP A 85 -7.17 -18.50 -6.21
C TRP A 85 -7.93 -19.18 -7.35
N PRO A 86 -9.24 -19.43 -7.23
CA PRO A 86 -10.03 -19.80 -8.39
C PRO A 86 -9.95 -18.66 -9.41
N LEU A 87 -9.54 -18.98 -10.64
CA LEU A 87 -9.54 -18.04 -11.77
C LEU A 87 -10.99 -17.61 -12.00
N GLN A 88 -11.34 -16.42 -11.53
CA GLN A 88 -12.67 -15.85 -11.80
C GLN A 88 -12.69 -15.36 -13.26
N PRO A 89 -13.61 -15.85 -14.12
CA PRO A 89 -13.61 -15.53 -15.54
C PRO A 89 -13.86 -14.05 -15.86
N SER A 90 -14.46 -13.32 -14.93
CA SER A 90 -14.84 -11.92 -15.10
C SER A 90 -14.82 -11.20 -13.75
N VAL A 91 -13.67 -10.63 -13.38
CA VAL A 91 -13.60 -9.67 -12.29
C VAL A 91 -13.83 -8.29 -12.88
N GLN A 92 -14.99 -7.69 -12.60
CA GLN A 92 -15.23 -6.27 -12.87
C GLN A 92 -14.85 -5.49 -11.61
N TRP A 93 -13.73 -4.78 -11.67
CA TRP A 93 -13.45 -3.72 -10.72
C TRP A 93 -14.30 -2.52 -11.15
N GLY A 94 -15.26 -2.13 -10.30
CA GLY A 94 -16.20 -1.04 -10.56
C GLY A 94 -15.57 0.34 -10.47
#